data_AF-A0A5K1BMM8-F1
#
_entry.id   AF-A0A5K1BMM8-F1
#
_cell.length_a   1.000
_cell.length_b   1.000
_cell.length_c   1.000
_cell.angle_alpha   90.00
_cell.angle_beta   90.00
_cell.angle_gamma   90.00
#
_symmetry.space_group_name_H-M   'P 1'
#
loop_
_entity.id
_entity.type
_entity.pdbx_description
1 polymer ?
#
loop_
_entity_poly.entity_id
_entity_poly.type
_entity_poly.pdbx_seq_one_letter_code
_entity_poly.pdbx_strand_id
1 'polypeptide(L)'
;MTVDYRAWDDAWYDVELHMQGEVLTVEFCNLEPPVRERFTSSMFRDDADVELFRKKFRRNSSQLQDGECHRVREGMMVCGSLSSTEGDLRFYDAKVLEVKSL
;
A
#
# COMPACT_ATOMS: atom_id res chain seq x y z
N MET A 1 5.09 13.78 -0.01
CA MET A 1 3.81 13.22 -0.49
C MET A 1 3.87 11.74 -0.18
N THR A 2 2.96 11.26 0.66
CA THR A 2 2.84 9.84 1.00
C THR A 2 2.16 9.09 -0.15
N VAL A 3 2.52 7.83 -0.33
CA VAL A 3 1.92 6.91 -1.31
C VAL A 3 1.77 5.54 -0.66
N ASP A 4 0.83 4.72 -1.15
CA ASP A 4 0.76 3.31 -0.74
C ASP A 4 1.82 2.52 -1.53
N TYR A 5 2.58 1.70 -0.83
CA TYR A 5 3.56 0.77 -1.40
C TYR A 5 3.26 -0.67 -0.99
N ARG A 6 3.21 -1.57 -1.97
CA ARG A 6 3.05 -3.01 -1.73
C ARG A 6 4.40 -3.64 -1.48
N ALA A 7 4.64 -4.12 -0.26
CA ALA A 7 5.92 -4.69 0.15
C ALA A 7 6.06 -6.17 -0.24
N TRP A 8 7.05 -6.85 0.33
CA TRP A 8 7.39 -8.26 0.05
C TRP A 8 6.36 -9.27 0.57
N ASP A 9 5.51 -8.89 1.51
CA ASP A 9 4.45 -9.70 2.10
C ASP A 9 3.06 -9.42 1.47
N ASP A 10 3.06 -8.76 0.31
CA ASP A 10 1.89 -8.32 -0.44
C ASP A 10 0.95 -7.34 0.29
N ALA A 11 1.33 -6.84 1.48
CA ALA A 11 0.58 -5.81 2.18
C ALA A 11 0.94 -4.40 1.68
N TRP A 12 -0.03 -3.50 1.78
CA TRP A 12 0.11 -2.08 1.49
C TRP A 12 0.57 -1.31 2.74
N TYR A 13 1.58 -0.46 2.57
CA TYR A 13 2.13 0.40 3.61
C TYR A 13 2.18 1.85 3.13
N ASP A 14 1.95 2.79 4.04
CA ASP A 14 2.25 4.19 3.79
C ASP A 14 3.76 4.38 3.73
N VAL A 15 4.25 5.00 2.66
CA VAL A 15 5.67 5.30 2.47
C VAL A 15 5.90 6.72 2.00
N GLU A 16 7.09 7.24 2.30
CA GLU A 16 7.66 8.42 1.66
C GLU A 16 8.71 8.02 0.62
N LEU A 17 8.71 8.73 -0.51
CA LEU A 17 9.67 8.52 -1.58
C LEU A 17 10.72 9.63 -1.55
N HIS A 18 11.99 9.25 -1.44
CA HIS A 18 13.12 10.17 -1.47
C HIS A 18 14.03 9.84 -2.65
N MET A 19 14.36 10.87 -3.44
CA MET A 19 15.28 10.74 -4.55
C MET A 19 16.61 11.41 -4.19
N GLN A 20 17.71 10.65 -4.18
CA GLN A 20 19.05 11.19 -3.97
C GLN A 20 20.00 10.67 -5.05
N GLY A 21 20.40 11.55 -5.97
CA GLY A 21 21.12 11.14 -7.18
C GLY A 21 20.29 10.13 -7.97
N GLU A 22 20.85 8.95 -8.22
CA GLU A 22 20.20 7.84 -8.94
C GLU A 22 19.58 6.77 -8.01
N VAL A 23 19.46 7.07 -6.71
CA VAL A 23 18.95 6.11 -5.72
C VAL A 23 17.57 6.54 -5.21
N LEU A 24 16.54 5.76 -5.53
CA LEU A 24 15.19 5.92 -4.99
C LEU A 24 15.11 5.19 -3.65
N THR A 25 14.77 5.91 -2.59
CA THR A 25 14.54 5.35 -1.26
C THR A 25 13.04 5.37 -0.96
N VAL A 26 12.51 4.20 -0.66
CA VAL A 26 11.15 4.00 -0.14
C VAL A 26 11.26 3.87 1.37
N GLU A 27 10.80 4.86 2.12
CA GLU A 27 10.85 4.89 3.58
C GLU A 27 9.46 4.61 4.17
N PHE A 28 9.36 3.60 5.01
CA PHE A 28 8.10 3.19 5.61
C PHE A 28 7.70 4.14 6.75
N CYS A 29 6.47 4.64 6.70
CA CYS A 29 5.93 5.53 7.72
C CYS A 29 5.58 4.77 9.00
N ASN A 30 5.67 5.44 10.15
CA ASN A 30 5.20 4.95 11.46
C ASN A 30 5.84 3.64 11.94
N LEU A 31 7.04 3.29 11.46
CA LEU A 31 7.81 2.15 11.94
C LEU A 31 9.00 2.62 12.78
N GLU A 32 9.17 1.98 13.94
CA GLU A 32 10.35 2.13 14.79
C GLU A 32 11.00 0.75 15.02
N PRO A 33 12.28 0.56 14.61
CA PRO A 33 13.14 1.52 13.93
C PRO A 33 12.70 1.82 12.48
N PRO A 34 13.16 2.94 11.86
CA PRO A 34 12.84 3.25 10.47
C PRO A 34 13.28 2.15 9.52
N VAL A 35 12.37 1.73 8.63
CA VAL A 35 12.63 0.71 7.60
C VAL A 35 12.67 1.40 6.23
N ARG A 36 13.65 1.03 5.40
CA ARG A 36 13.86 1.62 4.07
C ARG A 36 14.23 0.56 3.05
N GLU A 37 13.69 0.70 1.84
CA GLU A 37 14.13 -0.03 0.65
C GLU A 37 14.79 0.94 -0.33
N ARG A 38 15.92 0.56 -0.94
CA ARG A 38 16.68 1.42 -1.86
C ARG A 38 16.78 0.75 -3.22
N PHE A 39 16.48 1.51 -4.26
CA PHE A 39 16.45 1.05 -5.64
C PHE A 39 17.37 1.89 -6.52
N THR A 40 18.12 1.23 -7.39
CA THR A 40 18.96 1.84 -8.44
C THR A 40 18.55 1.32 -9.80
N SER A 41 18.87 2.07 -10.86
CA SER A 41 18.59 1.66 -12.25
C SER A 41 19.15 0.29 -12.60
N SER A 42 20.32 -0.06 -12.04
CA SER A 42 20.97 -1.36 -12.23
C SER A 42 20.20 -2.57 -11.70
N MET A 43 19.16 -2.37 -10.88
CA MET A 43 18.30 -3.44 -10.38
C MET A 43 17.23 -3.89 -11.39
N PHE A 44 17.00 -3.11 -12.45
CA PHE A 44 16.01 -3.40 -13.48
C PHE A 44 16.72 -3.89 -14.74
N ARG A 45 16.39 -5.08 -15.22
CA ARG A 45 17.05 -5.67 -16.39
C ARG A 45 16.38 -5.25 -17.69
N ASP A 46 15.08 -5.00 -17.64
CA ASP A 46 14.24 -4.66 -18.77
C ASP A 46 13.04 -3.80 -18.35
N ASP A 47 12.25 -3.38 -19.33
CA ASP A 47 11.04 -2.58 -19.12
C ASP A 47 9.97 -3.33 -18.31
N ALA A 48 9.97 -4.66 -18.34
CA ALA A 48 9.00 -5.46 -17.58
C ALA A 48 9.29 -5.41 -16.08
N ASP A 49 10.56 -5.47 -15.68
CA ASP A 49 10.98 -5.27 -14.28
C ASP A 49 10.54 -3.86 -13.79
N VAL A 50 10.67 -2.82 -14.64
CA VAL A 50 10.23 -1.45 -14.32
C VAL A 50 8.70 -1.37 -14.18
N GLU A 51 7.94 -1.98 -15.09
CA GLU A 51 6.47 -1.98 -15.01
C GLU A 51 5.95 -2.75 -13.79
N LEU A 52 6.61 -3.85 -13.40
CA LEU A 52 6.28 -4.56 -12.16
C LEU A 52 6.56 -3.72 -10.93
N PHE A 53 7.69 -3.01 -10.90
CA PHE A 53 8.03 -2.09 -9.82
C PHE A 53 7.02 -0.94 -9.71
N ARG A 54 6.63 -0.35 -10.84
CA ARG A 54 5.61 0.71 -10.88
C ARG A 54 4.28 0.27 -10.26
N LYS A 55 3.87 -0.98 -10.48
CA LYS A 55 2.63 -1.56 -9.91
C LYS A 55 2.67 -1.74 -8.39
N LYS A 56 3.84 -1.62 -7.76
CA LYS A 56 3.96 -1.63 -6.29
C LYS A 56 3.52 -0.31 -5.67
N PHE A 57 3.31 0.75 -6.45
CA PHE A 57 2.89 2.06 -5.94
C PHE A 57 1.48 2.40 -6.40
N ARG A 58 0.71 3.05 -5.53
CA ARG A 58 -0.56 3.67 -5.89
C ARG A 58 -0.83 4.92 -5.05
N ARG A 59 -1.82 5.71 -5.46
CA ARG A 59 -2.36 6.76 -4.60
C ARG A 59 -3.02 6.13 -3.37
N ASN A 60 -2.89 6.79 -2.22
CA ASN A 60 -3.47 6.29 -0.98
C ASN A 60 -4.98 6.07 -1.12
N SER A 61 -5.44 5.01 -0.48
CA SER A 61 -6.86 4.70 -0.39
C SER A 61 -7.59 5.80 0.39
N SER A 62 -8.73 6.26 -0.13
CA SER A 62 -9.56 7.22 0.60
C SER A 62 -10.23 6.54 1.80
N GLN A 63 -10.02 7.08 2.99
CA GLN A 63 -10.70 6.60 4.19
C GLN A 63 -12.19 6.96 4.13
N LEU A 64 -13.05 5.96 4.36
CA LEU A 64 -14.49 6.16 4.52
C LEU A 64 -14.80 6.44 5.99
N GLN A 65 -15.53 7.51 6.26
CA GLN A 65 -16.02 7.84 7.60
C GLN A 65 -17.33 7.10 7.91
N ASP A 66 -17.74 7.05 9.18
CA ASP A 66 -18.98 6.36 9.60
C ASP A 66 -20.22 6.84 8.84
N GLY A 67 -20.35 8.15 8.62
CA GLY A 67 -21.46 8.74 7.84
C GLY A 67 -21.43 8.39 6.34
N GLU A 68 -20.32 7.84 5.87
CA GLU A 68 -20.10 7.44 4.48
C GLU A 68 -20.28 5.94 4.26
N CYS A 69 -20.65 5.17 5.29
CA CYS A 69 -20.82 3.72 5.20
C CYS A 69 -21.80 3.30 4.09
N HIS A 70 -22.82 4.12 3.82
CA HIS A 70 -23.80 3.94 2.75
C HIS A 70 -23.19 3.94 1.33
N ARG A 71 -21.93 4.37 1.17
CA ARG A 71 -21.19 4.36 -0.10
C ARG A 71 -20.61 2.98 -0.42
N VAL A 72 -20.46 2.11 0.57
CA VAL A 72 -19.97 0.74 0.40
C VAL A 72 -21.04 -0.12 -0.28
N ARG A 73 -20.66 -0.87 -1.31
CA ARG A 73 -21.56 -1.71 -2.10
C ARG A 73 -20.92 -3.06 -2.41
N GLU A 74 -21.75 -4.08 -2.60
CA GLU A 74 -21.29 -5.36 -3.12
C GLU A 74 -20.54 -5.18 -4.45
N GLY A 75 -19.45 -5.92 -4.60
CA GLY A 75 -18.55 -5.83 -5.74
C GLY A 75 -17.50 -4.72 -5.66
N MET A 76 -17.60 -3.79 -4.70
CA MET A 76 -16.61 -2.71 -4.53
C MET A 76 -15.24 -3.26 -4.11
N MET A 77 -14.18 -2.73 -4.72
CA MET A 77 -12.81 -2.96 -4.25
C MET A 77 -12.49 -1.99 -3.11
N VAL A 78 -11.94 -2.52 -2.02
CA VAL A 78 -11.57 -1.78 -0.82
C VAL A 78 -10.16 -2.16 -0.39
N CYS A 79 -9.50 -1.27 0.36
CA CYS A 79 -8.29 -1.59 1.11
C CYS A 79 -8.73 -1.98 2.53
N GLY A 80 -8.72 -3.27 2.83
CA GLY A 80 -9.15 -3.81 4.12
C GLY A 80 -7.97 -4.05 5.05
N SER A 81 -8.13 -3.72 6.33
CA SER A 81 -7.16 -4.10 7.35
C SER A 81 -7.38 -5.53 7.82
N LEU A 82 -6.31 -6.32 7.90
CA LEU A 82 -6.29 -7.66 8.46
C LEU A 82 -5.29 -7.68 9.62
N SER A 83 -5.72 -8.20 10.76
CA SER A 83 -4.86 -8.45 11.92
C SER A 83 -4.82 -9.93 12.23
N SER A 84 -3.62 -10.53 12.15
CA SER A 84 -3.36 -11.92 12.51
C SER A 84 -2.98 -12.09 13.99
N THR A 85 -2.37 -11.08 14.58
CA THR A 85 -1.96 -11.03 15.98
C THR A 85 -2.07 -9.60 16.51
N GLU A 86 -2.15 -9.44 17.83
CA GLU A 86 -2.14 -8.12 18.47
C GLU A 86 -0.90 -7.32 18.04
N GLY A 87 -1.11 -6.12 17.50
CA GLY A 87 -0.04 -5.23 17.01
C GLY A 87 0.41 -5.48 15.56
N ASP A 88 -0.05 -6.53 14.89
CA ASP A 88 0.21 -6.76 13.46
C ASP A 88 -1.02 -6.36 12.66
N LEU A 89 -1.06 -5.10 12.20
CA LEU A 89 -2.12 -4.55 11.36
C LEU A 89 -1.58 -4.34 9.94
N ARG A 90 -2.13 -5.08 8.98
CA ARG A 90 -1.73 -5.02 7.57
C ARG A 90 -2.90 -4.69 6.69
N PHE A 91 -2.63 -4.09 5.53
CA PHE A 91 -3.66 -3.63 4.61
C PHE A 91 -3.58 -4.38 3.29
N TYR A 92 -4.72 -4.85 2.79
CA TYR A 92 -4.79 -5.67 1.57
C TYR A 92 -5.95 -5.23 0.69
N ASP A 93 -5.84 -5.52 -0.61
CA ASP A 93 -6.98 -5.37 -1.52
C ASP A 93 -8.01 -6.46 -1.26
N ALA A 94 -9.27 -6.05 -1.10
CA ALA A 94 -10.39 -6.94 -0.89
C ALA A 94 -11.59 -6.53 -1.75
N LYS A 95 -12.45 -7.50 -2.05
CA LYS A 95 -13.73 -7.28 -2.72
C LYS A 95 -14.86 -7.48 -1.73
N VAL A 96 -15.76 -6.49 -1.63
CA VAL A 96 -16.95 -6.61 -0.80
C VAL A 96 -17.90 -7.62 -1.45
N LEU A 97 -18.24 -8.69 -0.74
CA LEU A 97 -19.15 -9.73 -1.25
C LEU A 97 -20.60 -9.49 -0.84
N GLU A 98 -20.82 -9.01 0.38
CA GLU A 98 -22.14 -8.78 0.96
C GLU A 98 -22.09 -7.54 1.85
N VAL A 99 -23.14 -6.73 1.84
CA VAL A 99 -23.30 -5.58 2.75
C VAL A 99 -24.57 -5.79 3.58
N LYS A 100 -24.42 -5.87 4.90
CA LYS A 100 -25.54 -5.95 5.85
C LYS A 100 -25.72 -4.60 6.52
N SER A 101 -26.86 -3.97 6.27
CA SER A 101 -27.27 -2.78 7.02
C SER A 101 -27.86 -3.20 8.37
N LEU A 102 -27.42 -2.51 9.42
CA LEU A 102 -27.96 -2.66 10.78
C LEU A 102 -29.30 -1.94 10.92
#